data_AF-K1QM04-F1
#
_entry.id   AF-K1QM04-F1
#
_cell.length_a   1.000
_cell.length_b   1.000
_cell.length_c   1.000
_cell.angle_alpha   90.00
_cell.angle_beta   90.00
_cell.angle_gamma   90.00
#
_symmetry.space_group_name_H-M   'P 1'
#
loop_
_entity.id
_entity.type
_entity.pdbx_description
1 polymer ?
#
loop_
_entity_poly.entity_id
_entity_poly.type
_entity_poly.pdbx_seq_one_letter_code
_entity_poly.pdbx_strand_id
1 'polypeptide(L)'
;MQESVDSAIKRSLRVVLVISKNFLANEWKKYFEKRFKQFKTIPIIISDCNLPIVLDDIVCIDARNSGTDWFKVLLRAIKEEDLNADDDTVTSTSQFIREEVIFTPAAGTLSTYAYMYF
;
A
#
# COMPACT_ATOMS: atom_id res chain seq x y z
N MET A 1 33.93 12.84 8.23
CA MET A 1 33.01 11.99 9.01
C MET A 1 32.24 11.14 8.02
N GLN A 2 32.43 9.82 8.00
CA GLN A 2 31.79 8.95 7.02
C GLN A 2 30.37 8.62 7.50
N GLU A 3 29.34 9.01 6.75
CA GLU A 3 27.96 8.67 7.08
C GLU A 3 27.72 7.17 6.89
N SER A 4 27.02 6.55 7.85
CA SER A 4 26.62 5.15 7.74
C SER A 4 25.39 5.02 6.83
N VAL A 5 25.26 3.86 6.17
CA VAL A 5 24.09 3.53 5.33
C VAL A 5 22.79 3.64 6.13
N ASP A 6 22.79 3.16 7.37
CA ASP A 6 21.64 3.25 8.28
C ASP A 6 21.22 4.70 8.53
N SER A 7 22.18 5.61 8.73
CA SER A 7 21.91 7.04 8.93
C SER A 7 21.36 7.73 7.68
N ALA A 8 21.82 7.33 6.49
CA ALA A 8 21.29 7.83 5.23
C ALA A 8 19.84 7.37 5.01
N ILE A 9 19.57 6.08 5.25
CA ILE A 9 18.23 5.51 5.12
C ILE A 9 17.24 6.19 6.07
N LYS A 10 17.60 6.37 7.34
CA LYS A 10 16.72 6.98 8.35
C LYS A 10 16.30 8.42 8.03
N ARG A 11 17.15 9.19 7.33
CA ARG A 11 16.88 10.58 6.97
C ARG A 11 16.18 10.71 5.61
N SER A 12 16.08 9.61 4.86
CA SER A 12 15.50 9.62 3.52
C SER A 12 13.99 9.39 3.59
N LEU A 13 13.21 10.17 2.84
CA LEU A 13 11.76 9.98 2.72
C LEU A 13 11.42 8.66 1.99
N ARG A 14 12.28 8.29 1.04
CA ARG A 14 12.21 7.08 0.23
C ARG A 14 13.61 6.57 -0.04
N VAL A 15 13.74 5.26 -0.19
CA VAL A 15 15.00 4.61 -0.57
C VAL A 15 14.82 3.98 -1.94
N VAL A 16 15.58 4.45 -2.93
CA VAL A 16 15.62 3.79 -4.24
C VAL A 16 16.47 2.53 -4.10
N LEU A 17 15.86 1.36 -4.34
CA LEU A 17 16.53 0.08 -4.20
C LEU A 17 16.84 -0.50 -5.58
N VAL A 18 18.12 -0.49 -5.97
CA VAL A 18 18.56 -1.02 -7.26
C VAL A 18 18.79 -2.52 -7.16
N ILE A 19 17.90 -3.30 -7.77
CA ILE A 19 17.89 -4.75 -7.76
C ILE A 19 18.65 -5.28 -8.97
N SER A 20 19.74 -5.98 -8.66
CA SER A 20 20.55 -6.72 -9.62
C SER A 20 20.87 -8.10 -9.10
N LYS A 21 21.31 -9.02 -9.98
CA LYS A 21 21.83 -10.33 -9.59
C LYS A 21 22.90 -10.22 -8.49
N ASN A 22 23.82 -9.26 -8.63
CA ASN A 22 24.91 -9.07 -7.68
C ASN A 22 24.41 -8.58 -6.31
N PHE A 23 23.48 -7.62 -6.31
CA PHE A 23 22.86 -7.10 -5.09
C PHE A 23 22.12 -8.21 -4.32
N LEU A 24 21.32 -9.01 -5.02
CA LEU A 24 20.58 -10.12 -4.40
C LEU A 24 21.49 -11.20 -3.82
N ALA A 25 22.62 -11.49 -4.48
CA ALA A 25 23.59 -12.47 -4.00
C ALA A 25 24.37 -11.99 -2.76
N ASN A 26 24.79 -10.71 -2.75
CA ASN A 26 25.79 -10.23 -1.79
C ASN A 26 25.24 -9.37 -0.66
N GLU A 27 24.22 -8.56 -0.93
CA GLU A 27 23.77 -7.51 -0.01
C GLU A 27 22.38 -7.79 0.57
N TRP A 28 21.48 -8.38 -0.24
CA TRP A 28 20.10 -8.62 0.16
C TRP A 28 19.98 -9.43 1.46
N LYS A 29 20.56 -10.63 1.49
CA LYS A 29 20.51 -11.51 2.68
C LYS A 29 21.24 -10.93 3.90
N LYS A 30 22.30 -10.16 3.66
CA LYS A 30 23.12 -9.61 4.75
C LYS A 30 22.42 -8.46 5.46
N TYR A 31 21.75 -7.60 4.70
CA TYR A 31 21.31 -6.31 5.22
C TYR A 31 19.81 -6.05 5.03
N PHE A 32 19.24 -6.37 3.87
CA PHE A 32 17.87 -5.97 3.54
C PHE A 32 16.81 -7.00 3.94
N GLU A 33 17.04 -8.30 3.82
CA GLU A 33 16.01 -9.34 3.97
C GLU A 33 15.17 -9.21 5.25
N LYS A 34 15.79 -8.92 6.40
CA LYS A 34 15.09 -8.76 7.69
C LYS A 34 14.53 -7.36 7.94
N ARG A 35 15.07 -6.34 7.27
CA ARG A 35 14.78 -4.92 7.54
C ARG A 35 13.93 -4.27 6.46
N PHE A 36 13.76 -4.93 5.33
CA PHE A 36 13.17 -4.35 4.13
C PHE A 36 11.80 -3.73 4.36
N LYS A 37 10.93 -4.40 5.15
CA LYS A 37 9.60 -3.88 5.50
C LYS A 37 9.61 -2.57 6.31
N GLN A 38 10.75 -2.22 6.91
CA GLN A 38 10.91 -0.98 7.68
C GLN A 38 11.26 0.21 6.77
N PHE A 39 11.56 -0.03 5.50
CA PHE A 39 11.99 0.99 4.56
C PHE A 39 10.87 1.31 3.57
N LYS A 40 10.65 2.60 3.32
CA LYS A 40 9.81 3.05 2.20
C LYS A 40 10.63 2.98 0.92
N THR A 41 10.71 1.80 0.33
CA THR A 41 11.57 1.53 -0.83
C THR A 41 10.85 1.65 -2.17
N ILE A 42 11.55 2.20 -3.16
CA ILE A 42 11.15 2.18 -4.57
C ILE A 42 12.10 1.21 -5.28
N PRO A 43 11.70 -0.05 -5.52
CA PRO A 43 12.55 -1.03 -6.16
C PRO A 43 12.66 -0.81 -7.68
N ILE A 44 13.88 -0.91 -8.19
CA ILE A 44 14.20 -0.82 -9.62
C ILE A 44 14.96 -2.07 -10.05
N ILE A 45 14.47 -2.79 -11.04
CA ILE A 45 15.12 -4.00 -11.56
C ILE A 45 15.97 -3.62 -12.77
N ILE A 46 17.27 -3.89 -12.70
CA ILE A 46 18.23 -3.60 -13.77
C ILE A 46 18.81 -4.85 -14.44
N SER A 47 18.46 -6.04 -13.96
CA SER A 47 18.92 -7.31 -14.53
C SER A 47 17.90 -8.42 -14.30
N ASP A 48 17.80 -9.38 -15.22
CA ASP A 48 16.96 -10.57 -15.04
C ASP A 48 17.39 -11.35 -13.80
N CYS A 49 16.55 -11.42 -12.78
CA CYS A 49 16.87 -12.12 -11.54
C CYS A 49 15.61 -12.67 -10.87
N ASN A 50 15.78 -13.71 -10.06
CA ASN A 50 14.70 -14.26 -9.26
C ASN A 50 14.49 -13.34 -8.05
N LEU A 51 13.32 -12.70 -8.00
CA LEU A 51 13.00 -11.78 -6.93
C LEU A 51 12.74 -12.56 -5.63
N PRO A 52 13.20 -12.05 -4.48
CA PRO A 52 12.79 -12.56 -3.17
C PRO A 52 11.27 -12.43 -2.98
N ILE A 53 10.65 -13.41 -2.33
CA ILE A 53 9.20 -13.47 -2.06
C ILE A 53 8.67 -12.19 -1.41
N VAL A 54 9.47 -11.52 -0.58
CA VAL A 54 9.12 -10.25 0.07
C VAL A 54 8.83 -9.11 -0.92
N LEU A 55 9.30 -9.22 -2.16
CA LEU A 55 9.05 -8.25 -3.23
C LEU A 55 7.85 -8.61 -4.13
N ASP A 56 7.23 -9.78 -3.96
CA ASP A 56 6.16 -10.24 -4.86
C ASP A 56 4.93 -9.30 -4.84
N ASP A 57 4.61 -8.75 -3.67
CA ASP A 57 3.49 -7.81 -3.50
C ASP A 57 3.89 -6.34 -3.80
N ILE A 58 5.10 -6.11 -4.30
CA ILE A 58 5.65 -4.76 -4.49
C ILE A 58 5.85 -4.46 -5.96
N VAL A 59 5.25 -3.35 -6.40
CA VAL A 59 5.42 -2.85 -7.76
C VAL A 59 6.86 -2.41 -7.97
N CYS A 60 7.58 -3.17 -8.78
CA CYS A 60 8.96 -2.86 -9.16
C CYS A 60 8.99 -2.09 -10.49
N ILE A 61 9.87 -1.09 -10.55
CA ILE A 61 10.16 -0.38 -11.80
C ILE A 61 11.10 -1.23 -12.64
N ASP A 62 10.69 -1.62 -13.85
CA ASP A 62 11.53 -2.37 -14.78
C ASP A 62 12.38 -1.43 -15.64
N ALA A 63 13.70 -1.43 -15.41
CA ALA A 63 14.68 -0.64 -16.16
C ALA A 63 15.49 -1.49 -17.16
N ARG A 64 15.15 -2.77 -17.38
CA ARG A 64 15.92 -3.69 -18.24
C ARG A 64 15.79 -3.34 -19.73
N ASN A 65 14.59 -3.00 -20.18
CA ASN A 65 14.25 -2.92 -21.61
C ASN A 65 13.50 -1.62 -22.01
N SER A 66 13.38 -0.65 -21.11
CA SER A 66 12.39 0.44 -21.20
C SER A 66 12.95 1.80 -21.68
N GLY A 67 14.12 1.83 -22.32
CA GLY A 67 14.75 3.08 -22.74
C GLY A 67 14.92 4.05 -21.56
N THR A 68 14.48 5.30 -21.68
CA THR A 68 14.49 6.29 -20.57
C THR A 68 13.15 6.41 -19.83
N ASP A 69 12.11 5.66 -20.21
CA ASP A 69 10.77 5.87 -19.66
C ASP A 69 10.64 5.44 -18.20
N TRP A 70 11.40 4.41 -17.78
CA TRP A 70 11.50 4.02 -16.36
C TRP A 70 11.96 5.18 -15.47
N PHE A 71 12.79 6.09 -15.99
CA PHE A 71 13.28 7.23 -15.23
C PHE A 71 12.17 8.24 -14.94
N LYS A 72 11.22 8.43 -15.88
CA LYS A 72 10.03 9.27 -15.65
C LYS A 72 9.13 8.65 -14.57
N VAL A 73 8.96 7.33 -14.59
CA VAL A 73 8.20 6.58 -13.56
C VAL A 73 8.87 6.73 -12.20
N LEU A 74 10.20 6.59 -12.14
CA LEU A 74 10.97 6.81 -10.92
C LEU A 74 10.80 8.23 -10.37
N LEU A 75 10.93 9.25 -11.22
CA LEU A 75 10.75 10.64 -10.81
C LEU A 75 9.33 10.91 -10.28
N ARG A 76 8.32 10.25 -10.84
CA ARG A 76 6.95 10.33 -10.31
C ARG A 76 6.86 9.66 -8.93
N ALA A 77 7.37 8.44 -8.79
CA ALA A 77 7.33 7.69 -7.54
C ALA A 77 8.08 8.39 -6.39
N ILE A 78 9.14 9.15 -6.69
CA ILE A 78 9.87 9.96 -5.69
C ILE A 78 9.04 11.18 -5.24
N LYS A 79 8.21 11.73 -6.13
CA LYS A 79 7.39 12.93 -5.88
C LYS A 79 6.03 12.63 -5.26
N GLU A 80 5.57 11.38 -5.32
CA GLU A 80 4.33 10.97 -4.66
C GLU A 80 4.50 11.08 -3.14
N GLU A 81 3.92 12.14 -2.57
CA GLU A 81 3.71 12.28 -1.13
C GLU A 81 2.71 11.21 -0.69
N ASP A 82 2.98 10.55 0.45
CA ASP A 82 2.01 9.62 1.04
C ASP A 82 0.75 10.41 1.40
N LEU A 83 -0.30 10.34 0.55
CA LEU A 83 -1.60 10.96 0.82
C LEU A 83 -2.35 10.33 2.02
N ASN A 84 -1.71 9.46 2.80
CA ASN A 84 -2.31 8.72 3.91
C ASN A 84 -1.54 8.94 5.23
N ALA A 85 -1.23 10.19 5.56
CA ALA A 85 -0.69 10.59 6.86
C ALA A 85 -1.69 11.49 7.60
N ASP A 86 -2.86 10.93 7.96
CA ASP A 86 -3.66 11.22 9.16
C ASP A 86 -5.11 10.74 8.96
N ASP A 87 -5.44 9.57 9.52
CA ASP A 87 -6.78 9.31 10.06
C ASP A 87 -6.64 8.45 11.33
N ASP A 88 -5.84 8.96 12.27
CA ASP A 88 -5.79 8.47 13.64
C ASP A 88 -6.26 9.59 14.58
N THR A 89 -7.54 9.94 14.51
CA THR A 89 -8.25 10.52 15.68
C THR A 89 -9.35 9.59 16.13
N VAL A 90 -8.98 8.63 16.99
CA VAL A 90 -9.93 7.95 17.86
C VAL A 90 -10.47 8.99 18.86
N THR A 91 -11.77 9.25 18.84
CA THR A 91 -12.50 9.61 20.07
C THR A 91 -13.66 8.63 20.24
N SER A 92 -13.49 7.75 21.21
CA SER A 92 -14.49 6.83 21.73
C SER A 92 -15.74 7.54 22.27
N THR A 93 -16.78 6.72 22.46
CA THR A 93 -17.98 6.87 23.30
C THR A 93 -19.12 7.78 22.82
N SER A 94 -20.17 7.14 22.27
CA SER A 94 -21.50 7.14 22.90
C SER A 94 -22.31 5.92 22.44
N GLN A 95 -22.42 4.92 23.32
CA GLN A 95 -23.54 3.98 23.34
C GLN A 95 -24.78 4.71 23.90
N PHE A 96 -25.97 4.18 23.58
CA PHE A 96 -27.32 4.61 23.99
C PHE A 96 -27.84 5.81 23.16
N ILE A 97 -28.96 5.73 22.42
CA ILE A 97 -30.29 5.23 22.81
C ILE A 97 -30.97 4.52 21.62
N ARG A 98 -31.64 3.40 21.92
CA ARG A 98 -32.64 2.76 21.06
C ARG A 98 -33.87 3.66 20.98
N GLU A 99 -34.27 4.08 19.79
CA GLU A 99 -35.69 4.39 19.53
C GLU A 99 -36.24 3.33 18.58
N GLU A 100 -36.94 2.36 19.17
CA GLU A 100 -37.92 1.56 18.47
C GLU A 100 -39.05 2.49 18.02
N VAL A 101 -39.07 2.86 16.73
CA VAL A 101 -40.31 3.39 16.14
C VAL A 101 -41.13 2.19 15.69
N ILE A 102 -41.94 1.71 16.63
CA ILE A 102 -43.05 0.78 16.39
C ILE A 102 -44.09 1.55 15.55
N PHE A 103 -44.25 1.19 14.28
CA PHE A 103 -45.47 1.49 13.53
C PHE A 103 -46.29 0.20 13.39
N THR A 104 -47.27 0.03 14.28
CA THR A 104 -48.38 -0.91 14.10
C THR A 104 -49.64 -0.15 13.67
N PRO A 105 -50.53 -0.82 12.91
CA PRO A 105 -51.33 -0.20 11.86
C PRO A 105 -52.71 0.25 12.35
N ALA A 106 -53.24 1.35 11.78
CA ALA A 106 -54.64 1.67 11.90
C ALA A 106 -55.43 0.88 10.84
N ALA A 107 -56.31 0.00 11.34
CA ALA A 107 -57.21 -0.83 10.58
C ALA A 107 -58.11 -0.01 9.63
N GLY A 108 -58.31 -0.53 8.41
CA GLY A 108 -59.29 0.01 7.50
C GLY A 108 -59.30 -0.69 6.14
N THR A 109 -60.22 -1.65 6.00
CA THR A 109 -60.75 -2.24 4.76
C THR A 109 -59.95 -3.35 4.05
N LEU A 110 -60.57 -4.53 4.07
CA LEU A 110 -60.34 -5.69 3.22
C LEU A 110 -60.38 -5.32 1.74
N SER A 111 -59.40 -5.77 0.96
CA SER A 111 -59.69 -6.33 -0.37
C SER A 111 -58.52 -7.15 -0.89
N THR A 112 -58.75 -8.44 -0.95
CA THR A 112 -58.00 -9.47 -1.65
C THR A 112 -57.76 -9.10 -3.10
N TYR A 113 -56.50 -8.96 -3.55
CA TYR A 113 -56.09 -9.39 -4.90
C TYR A 113 -54.61 -9.75 -4.90
N ALA A 114 -54.36 -11.06 -4.95
CA ALA A 114 -53.13 -11.62 -5.47
C ALA A 114 -53.06 -11.27 -6.97
N TYR A 115 -51.94 -10.71 -7.44
CA TYR A 115 -51.52 -10.88 -8.83
C TYR A 115 -50.01 -11.05 -8.94
N MET A 116 -49.71 -12.13 -9.65
CA MET A 116 -48.46 -12.68 -10.14
C MET A 116 -47.84 -11.83 -11.27
N TYR A 117 -46.52 -12.00 -11.43
CA TYR A 117 -45.66 -11.89 -12.63
C TYR A 117 -45.59 -10.56 -13.40
N PHE A 118 -44.36 -10.03 -13.52
CA PHE A 118 -43.51 -10.22 -14.70
C PHE A 118 -42.04 -10.39 -14.26
#